data_AF-A0A350C045-F1
#
_entry.id   AF-A0A350C045-F1
#
_cell.length_a   1.000
_cell.length_b   1.000
_cell.length_c   1.000
_cell.angle_alpha   90.00
_cell.angle_beta   90.00
_cell.angle_gamma   90.00
#
_symmetry.space_group_name_H-M   'P 1'
#
loop_
_entity.id
_entity.type
_entity.pdbx_description
1 polymer ?
#
loop_
_entity_poly.entity_id
_entity_poly.type
_entity_poly.pdbx_seq_one_letter_code
_entity_poly.pdbx_strand_id
1 'polypeptide(L)' 'ELDLDGYAVGGLAVGETHEQMYHVLDEVVPYLPSDKPTYLMGVGTP' A
#
# COMPACT_ATOMS: atom_id res chain seq x y z
N GLU A 1 0.46 -18.80 -2.63
CA GLU A 1 0.64 -17.55 -1.86
C GLU A 1 1.75 -17.72 -0.86
N LEU A 2 2.49 -16.64 -0.58
CA LEU A 2 3.43 -16.59 0.53
C LEU A 2 2.64 -16.25 1.80
N ASP A 3 2.60 -17.12 2.79
CA ASP A 3 1.88 -16.93 4.05
C ASP A 3 2.70 -16.08 5.03
N LEU A 4 2.81 -14.78 4.74
CA LEU A 4 3.57 -13.83 5.55
C LEU A 4 2.70 -13.25 6.67
N ASP A 5 3.32 -12.75 7.74
CA ASP A 5 2.63 -12.09 8.85
C ASP A 5 1.95 -10.77 8.47
N GLY A 6 2.32 -10.18 7.32
CA GLY A 6 1.77 -8.93 6.79
C GLY A 6 2.35 -8.59 5.43
N TYR A 7 1.74 -7.60 4.77
CA TYR A 7 2.18 -7.13 3.44
C TYR A 7 2.45 -5.64 3.47
N ALA A 8 3.44 -5.21 2.70
CA ALA A 8 3.79 -3.81 2.59
C ALA A 8 3.52 -3.31 1.16
N VAL A 9 2.97 -2.11 1.05
CA VAL A 9 2.89 -1.37 -0.21
C VAL A 9 3.98 -0.31 -0.18
N GLY A 10 5.01 -0.52 -1.00
CA GLY A 10 6.13 0.41 -1.17
C GLY A 10 6.15 1.05 -2.55
N GLY A 11 6.98 2.07 -2.72
CA GLY A 11 7.17 2.73 -4.02
C GLY A 11 6.14 3.80 -4.37
N LEU A 12 5.30 4.23 -3.42
CA LEU A 12 4.25 5.25 -3.57
C LEU A 12 4.56 6.57 -2.82
N ALA A 13 5.83 6.80 -2.48
CA ALA A 13 6.31 8.01 -1.82
C ALA A 13 7.59 8.50 -2.51
N VAL A 14 7.61 8.47 -3.84
CA VAL A 14 8.81 8.74 -4.67
C VAL A 14 8.68 10.03 -5.50
N GLY A 15 7.64 10.83 -5.24
CA GLY A 15 7.42 12.13 -5.90
C GLY A 15 6.14 12.20 -6.73
N GLU A 16 5.25 11.22 -6.57
CA GLU A 16 3.90 11.22 -7.15
C GLU A 16 2.97 12.20 -6.41
N THR A 17 1.85 12.55 -7.03
CA THR A 17 0.80 13.31 -6.33
C THR A 17 0.01 12.38 -5.40
N HIS A 18 -0.64 12.95 -4.37
CA HIS A 18 -1.54 12.19 -3.50
C HIS A 18 -2.65 11.49 -4.28
N GLU A 19 -3.19 12.12 -5.32
CA GLU A 19 -4.21 11.52 -6.20
C GLU A 19 -3.68 10.26 -6.91
N GLN A 20 -2.46 10.33 -7.44
CA GLN A 20 -1.81 9.18 -8.09
C GLN A 20 -1.54 8.06 -7.08
N MET A 21 -1.07 8.40 -5.86
CA MET A 21 -0.89 7.43 -4.78
C MET A 21 -2.22 6.73 -4.45
N TYR A 22 -3.31 7.48 -4.24
CA TYR A 22 -4.61 6.91 -3.91
C TYR A 22 -5.15 6.03 -5.04
N HIS A 23 -5.00 6.44 -6.30
CA HIS A 23 -5.40 5.62 -7.44
C HIS A 23 -4.70 4.25 -7.44
N VAL A 24 -3.39 4.21 -7.16
CA VAL A 24 -2.67 2.93 -7.09
C VAL A 24 -3.14 2.10 -5.88
N LEU A 25 -3.42 2.74 -4.74
CA LEU A 25 -3.94 2.03 -3.56
C LEU A 25 -5.31 1.41 -3.83
N ASP A 26 -6.22 2.13 -4.48
CA ASP A 26 -7.56 1.61 -4.84
C ASP A 26 -7.48 0.36 -5.71
N GLU A 27 -6.49 0.29 -6.61
CA GLU A 27 -6.27 -0.86 -7.47
C GLU A 27 -5.54 -2.01 -6.74
N VAL A 28 -4.60 -1.73 -5.83
CA VAL A 28 -3.76 -2.78 -5.22
C VAL A 28 -4.39 -3.39 -3.97
N VAL A 29 -4.99 -2.58 -3.09
CA VAL A 29 -5.51 -3.02 -1.79
C VAL A 29 -6.53 -4.17 -1.88
N PRO A 30 -7.45 -4.23 -2.87
CA PRO A 30 -8.40 -5.35 -3.00
C PRO A 30 -7.75 -6.72 -3.23
N TYR A 31 -6.50 -6.76 -3.70
CA TYR A 31 -5.74 -8.00 -3.92
C TYR A 31 -4.90 -8.42 -2.72
N LEU A 32 -4.84 -7.60 -1.66
CA LEU A 32 -4.14 -7.94 -0.43
C LEU A 32 -5.03 -8.77 0.50
N PRO A 33 -4.46 -9.73 1.25
CA PRO A 33 -5.22 -10.49 2.24
C PRO A 33 -5.82 -9.57 3.31
N SER A 34 -7.15 -9.56 3.41
CA SER A 34 -7.90 -8.67 4.30
C SER A 34 -7.75 -9.01 5.78
N ASP A 35 -7.30 -10.21 6.09
CA ASP A 35 -7.06 -10.73 7.45
C ASP A 35 -5.66 -10.40 7.98
N LYS A 36 -4.81 -9.74 7.17
CA LYS A 36 -3.42 -9.45 7.50
C LYS A 36 -3.13 -7.95 7.50
N PRO A 37 -2.23 -7.48 8.39
CA PRO A 37 -1.85 -6.08 8.43
C PRO A 37 -1.20 -5.65 7.11
N THR A 38 -1.60 -4.46 6.64
CA THR A 38 -1.01 -3.80 5.47
C THR A 38 -0.23 -2.57 5.92
N TYR A 39 1.03 -2.47 5.50
CA TYR A 39 1.91 -1.34 5.82
C TYR A 39 2.21 -0.50 4.58
N LEU A 40 1.76 0.75 4.56
CA LEU A 40 2.10 1.72 3.51
C LEU A 40 3.45 2.38 3.83
N MET A 41 4.49 2.02 3.08
CA MET A 41 5.86 2.42 3.40
C MET A 41 6.21 3.81 2.89
N GLY A 42 6.85 4.62 3.74
CA GLY A 42 7.43 5.91 3.35
C GLY A 42 6.41 7.02 3.13
N VAL A 43 5.12 6.76 3.36
CA VAL A 43 4.06 7.78 3.33
C VAL A 43 3.99 8.48 4.68
N GLY A 44 3.90 9.81 4.65
CA GLY A 44 3.85 10.62 5.85
C GLY A 44 3.35 12.03 5.61
N THR A 45 2.08 12.28 5.98
CA THR A 45 1.45 13.57 6.36
C THR A 45 0.14 13.19 7.11
N PRO A 46 -0.33 13.95 8.12
CA PRO A 46 -1.33 13.50 9.10
C PRO A 46 -2.70 13.12 8.55
#